data_AF-A0A3N0GZ72-F1
#
_entry.id   AF-A0A3N0GZ72-F1
#
_cell.length_a   1.000
_cell.length_b   1.000
_cell.length_c   1.000
_cell.angle_alpha   90.00
_cell.angle_beta   90.00
_cell.angle_gamma   90.00
#
_symmetry.space_group_name_H-M   'P 1'
#
loop_
_entity.id
_entity.type
_entity.pdbx_description
1 polymer ?
#
loop_
_entity_poly.entity_id
_entity_poly.type
_entity_poly.pdbx_seq_one_letter_code
_entity_poly.pdbx_strand_id
1 'polypeptide(L)'
;MAKYLLNQAAVEAARSLIGSRQYVLDSDWGEVQPRAADENAFLERHSWEEYAAWHLALTDGSHDETKARYGFVYGDLRRVHRTGLIACVYRASEWRHKEIELAAHDLLQELDAKAGIA
;
A
#
# COMPACT_ATOMS: atom_id res chain seq x y z
N MET A 1 -3.25 10.21 -17.42
CA MET A 1 -2.98 9.70 -16.06
C MET A 1 -4.05 8.66 -15.76
N ALA A 2 -3.67 7.49 -15.25
CA ALA A 2 -4.66 6.46 -14.91
C ALA A 2 -5.59 6.99 -13.80
N LYS A 3 -6.89 6.71 -13.91
CA LYS A 3 -7.85 7.06 -12.87
C LYS A 3 -7.87 5.94 -11.84
N TYR A 4 -7.43 6.26 -10.64
CA TYR A 4 -7.42 5.36 -9.50
C TYR A 4 -8.54 5.69 -8.53
N LEU A 5 -9.17 4.64 -8.00
CA LEU A 5 -10.13 4.70 -6.91
C LEU A 5 -9.48 4.14 -5.63
N LEU A 6 -9.87 4.68 -4.48
CA LEU A 6 -9.39 4.19 -3.18
C LEU A 6 -9.81 2.73 -2.97
N ASN A 7 -8.86 1.90 -2.57
CA ASN A 7 -9.11 0.52 -2.17
C ASN A 7 -9.39 0.45 -0.66
N GLN A 8 -10.67 0.45 -0.28
CA GLN A 8 -11.04 0.43 1.14
C GLN A 8 -10.55 -0.83 1.87
N ALA A 9 -10.55 -1.99 1.19
CA ALA A 9 -10.05 -3.24 1.77
C ALA A 9 -8.55 -3.17 2.09
N ALA A 10 -7.76 -2.49 1.25
CA ALA A 10 -6.34 -2.29 1.52
C ALA A 10 -6.09 -1.35 2.71
N VAL A 11 -6.93 -0.32 2.89
CA VAL A 11 -6.87 0.54 4.07
C VAL A 11 -7.13 -0.26 5.34
N GLU A 12 -8.18 -1.09 5.35
CA GLU A 12 -8.51 -1.94 6.51
C GLU A 12 -7.41 -2.96 6.82
N ALA A 13 -6.84 -3.58 5.78
CA ALA A 13 -5.69 -4.49 5.92
C ALA A 13 -4.47 -3.78 6.54
N ALA A 14 -4.11 -2.59 6.03
CA ALA A 14 -3.02 -1.79 6.58
C ALA A 14 -3.25 -1.44 8.05
N ARG A 15 -4.47 -1.00 8.42
CA ARG A 15 -4.82 -0.70 9.83
C ARG A 15 -4.69 -1.93 10.73
N SER A 16 -5.13 -3.10 10.26
CA SER A 16 -5.00 -4.37 11.00
C SER A 16 -3.52 -4.74 11.25
N LEU A 17 -2.67 -4.61 10.22
CA LEU A 17 -1.23 -4.83 10.33
C LEU A 17 -0.57 -3.82 11.28
N ILE A 18 -0.92 -2.54 11.18
CA ILE A 18 -0.44 -1.50 12.11
C ILE A 18 -0.87 -1.82 13.54
N GLY A 19 -2.14 -2.13 13.75
CA GLY A 19 -2.72 -2.47 15.05
C GLY A 19 -2.02 -3.66 15.72
N SER A 20 -1.59 -4.65 14.93
CA SER A 20 -0.83 -5.83 15.34
C SER A 20 0.70 -5.64 15.34
N ARG A 21 1.19 -4.41 15.15
CA ARG A 21 2.61 -4.03 15.13
C ARG A 21 3.44 -4.73 14.03
N GLN A 22 2.79 -5.09 12.92
CA GLN A 22 3.44 -5.65 11.73
C GLN A 22 3.94 -4.52 10.80
N TYR A 23 4.89 -3.73 11.30
CA TYR A 23 5.46 -2.61 10.54
C TYR A 23 6.98 -2.49 10.67
N VAL A 24 7.57 -1.73 9.75
CA VAL A 24 8.98 -1.31 9.73
C VAL A 24 9.03 0.21 9.72
N LEU A 25 9.77 0.78 10.67
CA LEU A 25 9.91 2.24 10.83
C LEU A 25 11.03 2.83 9.97
N ASP A 26 12.13 2.08 9.82
CA ASP A 26 13.33 2.50 9.10
C ASP A 26 13.65 1.51 7.98
N SER A 27 13.62 2.00 6.74
CA SER A 27 13.90 1.24 5.53
C SER A 27 14.03 2.15 4.31
N ASP A 28 14.94 1.85 3.39
CA ASP A 28 14.98 2.50 2.08
C ASP A 28 13.88 1.92 1.18
N TRP A 29 12.90 2.75 0.82
CA TRP A 29 11.77 2.33 0.00
C TRP A 29 12.20 1.84 -1.40
N GLY A 30 13.24 2.42 -2.00
CA GLY A 30 13.73 2.00 -3.31
C GLY A 30 14.33 0.59 -3.31
N GLU A 31 14.79 0.13 -2.15
CA GLU A 31 15.35 -1.21 -1.97
C GLU A 31 14.30 -2.25 -1.60
N VAL A 32 13.33 -1.88 -0.75
CA VAL A 32 12.38 -2.83 -0.14
C VAL A 32 11.01 -2.88 -0.83
N GLN A 33 10.68 -1.92 -1.70
CA GLN A 33 9.43 -1.99 -2.44
C GLN A 33 9.40 -3.29 -3.28
N PRO A 34 8.26 -3.99 -3.35
CA PRO A 34 8.15 -5.22 -4.12
C PRO A 34 8.56 -5.01 -5.58
N ARG A 35 9.35 -5.94 -6.11
CA ARG A 35 9.67 -6.03 -7.53
C ARG A 35 8.85 -7.13 -8.19
N ALA A 36 8.92 -7.20 -9.51
CA ALA A 36 8.19 -8.20 -10.29
C ALA A 36 8.38 -9.64 -9.79
N ALA A 37 9.59 -10.00 -9.34
CA ALA A 37 9.90 -11.31 -8.79
C ALA A 37 9.20 -11.57 -7.43
N ASP A 38 9.19 -10.58 -6.53
CA ASP A 38 8.54 -10.69 -5.22
C ASP A 38 7.03 -10.82 -5.37
N GLU A 39 6.44 -9.99 -6.23
CA GLU A 39 5.02 -10.04 -6.54
C GLU A 39 4.60 -11.35 -7.21
N ASN A 40 5.43 -11.91 -8.11
CA ASN A 40 5.16 -13.22 -8.73
C ASN A 40 5.20 -14.33 -7.68
N ALA A 41 6.25 -14.35 -6.84
CA ALA A 41 6.39 -15.34 -5.78
C ALA A 41 5.25 -15.26 -4.76
N PHE A 42 4.71 -14.05 -4.51
CA PHE A 42 3.53 -13.85 -3.70
C PHE A 42 2.29 -14.49 -4.37
N LEU A 43 2.02 -14.15 -5.63
CA LEU A 43 0.85 -14.67 -6.37
C LEU A 43 0.90 -16.18 -6.65
N GLU A 44 2.06 -16.83 -6.56
CA GLU A 44 2.17 -18.31 -6.59
C GLU A 44 1.55 -18.99 -5.36
N ARG A 45 1.38 -18.25 -4.25
CA ARG A 45 0.98 -18.79 -2.94
C ARG A 45 -0.25 -18.12 -2.36
N HIS A 46 -0.63 -16.98 -2.91
CA HIS A 46 -1.68 -16.11 -2.41
C HIS A 46 -2.63 -15.72 -3.55
N SER A 47 -3.87 -15.43 -3.18
CA SER A 47 -4.90 -14.95 -4.08
C SER A 47 -4.64 -13.52 -4.56
N TRP A 48 -5.29 -13.14 -5.66
CA TRP A 48 -5.33 -11.75 -6.11
C TRP A 48 -6.01 -10.80 -5.12
N GLU A 49 -6.91 -11.31 -4.28
CA GLU A 49 -7.53 -10.53 -3.20
C GLU A 49 -6.50 -10.18 -2.11
N GLU A 50 -5.69 -11.16 -1.69
CA GLU A 50 -4.58 -10.91 -0.76
C GLU A 50 -3.55 -9.94 -1.36
N TYR A 51 -3.27 -10.06 -2.67
CA TYR A 51 -2.41 -9.11 -3.37
C TYR A 51 -3.00 -7.70 -3.43
N ALA A 52 -4.31 -7.61 -3.72
CA ALA A 52 -5.04 -6.34 -3.77
C ALA A 52 -5.00 -5.60 -2.43
N ALA A 53 -5.05 -6.33 -1.32
CA ALA A 53 -5.02 -5.76 0.03
C ALA A 53 -3.73 -4.98 0.34
N TRP A 54 -2.65 -5.17 -0.42
CA TRP A 54 -1.39 -4.41 -0.28
C TRP A 54 -1.35 -3.07 -1.03
N HIS A 55 -2.40 -2.75 -1.81
CA HIS A 55 -2.40 -1.63 -2.75
C HIS A 55 -3.55 -0.67 -2.46
N LEU A 56 -3.24 0.58 -2.09
CA LEU A 56 -4.24 1.58 -1.72
C LEU A 56 -5.12 2.04 -2.89
N ALA A 57 -4.78 1.66 -4.11
CA ALA A 57 -5.51 2.10 -5.29
C ALA A 57 -5.79 0.99 -6.31
N LEU A 58 -6.97 1.07 -6.93
CA LEU A 58 -7.39 0.22 -8.03
C LEU A 58 -7.75 1.09 -9.25
N THR A 59 -7.38 0.67 -10.46
CA THR A 59 -7.82 1.36 -11.68
C THR A 59 -9.32 1.21 -11.89
N ASP A 60 -9.95 2.26 -12.41
CA ASP A 60 -11.36 2.26 -12.85
C ASP A 60 -11.53 1.36 -14.11
N GLY A 61 -12.01 0.12 -13.96
CA GLY A 61 -12.29 -0.79 -15.10
C GLY A 61 -12.03 -2.30 -14.89
N SER A 62 -12.57 -3.10 -15.80
CA SER A 62 -12.93 -4.54 -15.67
C SER A 62 -11.92 -5.54 -16.26
N HIS A 63 -10.63 -5.39 -16.00
CA HIS A 63 -9.69 -6.52 -16.18
C HIS A 63 -9.23 -6.98 -14.80
N ASP A 64 -9.96 -7.94 -14.26
CA ASP A 64 -9.60 -8.66 -13.05
C ASP A 64 -8.27 -9.41 -13.31
N GLU A 65 -7.36 -9.39 -12.33
CA GLU A 65 -6.11 -10.18 -12.35
C GLU A 65 -4.97 -9.70 -13.26
N THR A 66 -4.76 -8.38 -13.38
CA THR A 66 -3.50 -7.83 -13.91
C THR A 66 -2.81 -6.93 -12.88
N LYS A 67 -1.49 -7.07 -12.73
CA LYS A 67 -0.69 -6.24 -11.80
C LYS A 67 -0.82 -4.74 -12.06
N ALA A 68 -1.03 -4.36 -13.32
CA ALA A 68 -1.23 -2.96 -13.74
C ALA A 68 -2.50 -2.30 -13.15
N ARG A 69 -3.45 -3.09 -12.63
CA ARG A 69 -4.65 -2.60 -11.94
C ARG A 69 -4.34 -1.98 -10.58
N TYR A 70 -3.27 -2.42 -9.93
CA TYR A 70 -2.98 -2.10 -8.54
C TYR A 70 -1.90 -1.03 -8.45
N GLY A 71 -2.15 0.00 -7.64
CA GLY A 71 -1.22 1.09 -7.42
C GLY A 71 -1.05 1.38 -5.93
N PHE A 72 0.00 2.15 -5.60
CA PHE A 72 0.25 2.65 -4.25
C PHE A 72 0.41 1.50 -3.24
N VAL A 73 1.41 0.65 -3.49
CA VAL A 73 1.80 -0.40 -2.54
C VAL A 73 2.43 0.23 -1.30
N TYR A 74 1.99 -0.18 -0.11
CA TYR A 74 2.40 0.43 1.16
C TYR A 74 3.38 -0.43 1.99
N GLY A 75 3.75 -1.60 1.50
CA GLY A 75 4.57 -2.57 2.23
C GLY A 75 5.33 -3.53 1.32
N ASP A 76 6.14 -4.39 1.92
CA ASP A 76 6.98 -5.40 1.24
C ASP A 76 6.22 -6.72 0.95
N LEU A 77 4.88 -6.66 0.83
CA LEU A 77 3.95 -7.81 0.79
C LEU A 77 4.00 -8.71 2.05
N ARG A 78 4.58 -8.23 3.15
CA ARG A 78 4.64 -8.95 4.43
C ARG A 78 4.45 -8.04 5.65
N ARG A 79 4.99 -6.82 5.63
CA ARG A 79 4.88 -5.79 6.67
C ARG A 79 4.56 -4.45 6.03
N VAL A 80 3.92 -3.58 6.82
CA VAL A 80 3.74 -2.16 6.44
C VAL A 80 5.07 -1.44 6.58
N HIS A 81 5.45 -0.64 5.59
CA HIS A 81 6.64 0.19 5.69
C HIS A 81 6.23 1.65 5.85
N ARG A 82 6.78 2.33 6.87
CA ARG A 82 6.55 3.77 7.07
C ARG A 82 6.96 4.57 5.83
N THR A 83 8.10 4.22 5.22
CA THR A 83 8.56 4.85 3.97
C THR A 83 7.69 4.49 2.76
N GLY A 84 7.03 3.33 2.78
CA GLY A 84 6.00 2.97 1.79
C GLY A 84 4.77 3.86 1.87
N LEU A 85 4.23 4.09 3.08
CA LEU A 85 3.11 5.03 3.28
C LEU A 85 3.48 6.46 2.87
N ILE A 86 4.70 6.92 3.19
CA ILE A 86 5.20 8.24 2.74
C ILE A 86 5.27 8.32 1.21
N ALA A 87 5.76 7.26 0.55
CA ALA A 87 5.79 7.19 -0.91
C ALA A 87 4.37 7.24 -1.50
N CYS A 88 3.40 6.57 -0.87
CA CYS A 88 1.99 6.65 -1.26
C CYS A 88 1.44 8.07 -1.15
N VAL A 89 1.65 8.76 -0.03
CA VAL A 89 1.23 10.18 0.16
C VAL A 89 1.83 11.05 -0.94
N TYR A 90 3.15 11.01 -1.11
CA TYR A 90 3.85 11.83 -2.10
C TYR A 90 3.29 11.61 -3.52
N ARG A 91 3.20 10.36 -3.96
CA ARG A 91 2.76 10.03 -5.32
C ARG A 91 1.29 10.39 -5.53
N ALA A 92 0.45 10.19 -4.51
CA ALA A 92 -0.97 10.46 -4.62
C ALA A 92 -1.22 11.98 -4.71
N SER A 93 -0.47 12.78 -3.96
CA SER A 93 -0.46 14.24 -4.09
C SER A 93 0.02 14.69 -5.48
N GLU A 94 1.15 14.14 -5.96
CA GLU A 94 1.71 14.46 -7.29
C GLU A 94 0.69 14.20 -8.41
N TRP A 95 -0.04 13.09 -8.30
CA TRP A 95 -0.99 12.62 -9.31
C TRP A 95 -2.42 13.11 -9.06
N ARG A 96 -2.62 13.95 -8.03
CA ARG A 96 -3.91 14.55 -7.66
C ARG A 96 -5.01 13.53 -7.29
N HIS A 97 -4.62 12.40 -6.70
CA HIS A 97 -5.54 11.41 -6.14
C HIS A 97 -5.82 11.68 -4.66
N LYS A 98 -6.68 12.68 -4.39
CA LYS A 98 -6.87 13.21 -3.04
C LYS A 98 -7.36 12.19 -2.01
N GLU A 99 -8.26 11.28 -2.38
CA GLU A 99 -8.76 10.25 -1.46
C GLU A 99 -7.66 9.26 -1.05
N ILE A 100 -6.80 8.87 -1.99
CA ILE A 100 -5.66 7.97 -1.72
C ILE A 100 -4.58 8.68 -0.91
N GLU A 101 -4.32 9.95 -1.21
CA GLU A 101 -3.39 10.80 -0.44
C GLU A 101 -3.80 10.87 1.03
N LEU A 102 -5.07 11.20 1.31
CA LEU A 102 -5.58 11.31 2.68
C LEU A 102 -5.58 9.95 3.39
N ALA A 103 -5.99 8.88 2.71
CA ALA A 103 -5.95 7.54 3.30
C ALA A 103 -4.53 7.10 3.66
N ALA A 104 -3.55 7.33 2.78
CA ALA A 104 -2.14 7.04 3.05
C ALA A 104 -1.58 7.89 4.20
N HIS A 105 -1.97 9.17 4.25
CA HIS A 105 -1.59 10.09 5.32
C HIS A 105 -2.12 9.61 6.67
N ASP A 106 -3.40 9.25 6.74
CA ASP A 106 -4.03 8.81 7.99
C ASP A 106 -3.42 7.49 8.49
N LEU A 107 -3.14 6.55 7.58
CA LEU A 107 -2.41 5.31 7.91
C LEU A 107 -1.00 5.61 8.46
N LEU A 108 -0.30 6.61 7.90
CA LEU A 108 1.00 7.04 8.40
C LEU A 108 0.89 7.62 9.81
N GLN A 109 -0.12 8.44 10.09
CA GLN A 109 -0.37 8.97 11.44
C GLN A 109 -0.69 7.85 12.43
N GLU A 110 -1.52 6.87 12.04
CA GLU A 110 -1.83 5.72 12.88
C GLU A 110 -0.59 4.87 13.18
N LEU A 111 0.28 4.65 12.19
CA LEU A 111 1.54 3.95 12.37
C LEU A 111 2.45 4.69 13.36
N ASP A 112 2.64 6.00 13.17
CA ASP A 112 3.52 6.81 14.02
C ASP A 112 3.01 6.86 15.47
N ALA A 113 1.70 7.03 15.66
CA ALA A 113 1.07 6.98 16.97
C ALA A 113 1.24 5.59 17.62
N LYS A 114 1.03 4.51 16.86
CA LYS A 114 1.18 3.13 17.36
C LYS A 114 2.62 2.77 17.72
N ALA A 115 3.59 3.37 17.04
CA ALA A 115 5.01 3.20 17.28
C ALA A 115 5.56 4.13 18.37
N GLY A 116 4.80 5.15 18.78
CA GLY A 116 5.21 6.12 19.79
C GLY A 116 6.21 7.15 19.28
N ILE A 117 6.12 7.51 17.99
CA ILE A 117 7.00 8.46 17.30
C ILE A 117 6.24 9.65 16.69
N ALA A 118 4.96 9.81 17.04
CA ALA A 118 4.12 10.95 16.65
C ALA A 118 4.47 12.22 17.44
#